data_AF-A0A3D4CWV3-F1
#
_entry.id   AF-A0A3D4CWV3-F1
#
_cell.length_a   1.000
_cell.length_b   1.000
_cell.length_c   1.000
_cell.angle_alpha   90.00
_cell.angle_beta   90.00
_cell.angle_gamma   90.00
#
_symmetry.space_group_name_H-M   'P 1'
#
loop_
_entity.id
_entity.type
_entity.pdbx_description
1 polymer ?
#
loop_
_entity_poly.entity_id
_entity_poly.type
_entity_poly.pdbx_seq_one_letter_code
_entity_poly.pdbx_strand_id
1 'polypeptide(L)'
;MLTKSERLADDQARRQIAQAVKNAEGSLTAEIERLEDLAGRNSKVSPAEIQALVRHRDELVSLLSQSRLRLDALRLIWRAPA
;
A
#
# COMPACT_ATOMS: atom_id res chain seq x y z
N MET A 1 21.74 8.61 17.95
CA MET A 1 20.32 9.01 17.91
C MET A 1 19.68 8.60 16.60
N LEU A 2 20.11 9.14 15.46
CA LEU A 2 19.55 8.84 14.12
C LEU A 2 19.50 7.34 13.78
N THR A 3 20.60 6.59 13.94
CA THR A 3 20.64 5.15 13.63
C THR A 3 19.72 4.28 14.49
N LYS A 4 19.42 4.70 15.74
CA LYS A 4 18.45 3.98 16.59
C LYS A 4 17.01 4.30 16.15
N SER A 5 16.74 5.56 15.86
CA SER A 5 15.45 6.01 15.32
C SER A 5 15.16 5.41 13.94
N GLU A 6 16.18 5.25 13.10
CA GLU A 6 16.10 4.62 11.78
C GLU A 6 15.57 3.19 11.88
N ARG A 7 16.15 2.33 12.73
CA ARG A 7 15.64 0.95 12.91
C ARG A 7 14.18 0.90 13.36
N LEU A 8 13.80 1.74 14.32
CA LEU A 8 12.43 1.80 14.81
C LEU A 8 11.46 2.27 13.71
N ALA A 9 11.88 3.25 12.92
CA ALA A 9 11.09 3.77 11.83
C ALA A 9 10.99 2.77 10.66
N ASP A 10 12.05 2.01 10.38
CA ASP A 10 12.06 0.93 9.38
C ASP A 10 11.09 -0.19 9.76
N ASP A 11 11.08 -0.63 11.02
CA ASP A 11 10.15 -1.64 11.50
C ASP A 11 8.70 -1.17 11.37
N GLN A 12 8.43 0.09 11.72
CA GLN A 12 7.11 0.69 11.60
C GLN A 12 6.70 0.85 10.12
N ALA A 13 7.61 1.30 9.26
CA ALA A 13 7.38 1.45 7.84
C ALA A 13 7.05 0.11 7.18
N ARG A 14 7.81 -0.95 7.51
CA ARG A 14 7.53 -2.32 7.03
C ARG A 14 6.13 -2.79 7.40
N ARG A 15 5.68 -2.53 8.64
CA ARG A 15 4.31 -2.86 9.08
C ARG A 15 3.26 -2.09 8.31
N GLN A 16 3.47 -0.79 8.09
CA GLN A 16 2.53 0.04 7.33
C GLN A 16 2.46 -0.38 5.86
N ILE A 17 3.60 -0.67 5.23
CA ILE A 17 3.67 -1.17 3.86
C ILE A 17 2.94 -2.52 3.75
N ALA A 18 3.22 -3.46 4.66
CA ALA A 18 2.55 -4.76 4.66
C ALA A 18 1.02 -4.62 4.83
N GLN A 19 0.57 -3.73 5.70
CA GLN A 19 -0.86 -3.47 5.88
C GLN A 19 -1.49 -2.83 4.64
N ALA A 20 -0.80 -1.87 4.01
CA ALA A 20 -1.27 -1.22 2.79
C ALA A 20 -1.38 -2.22 1.63
N VAL A 21 -0.37 -3.07 1.44
CA VAL A 21 -0.38 -4.14 0.44
C VAL A 21 -1.56 -5.09 0.68
N LYS A 22 -1.72 -5.59 1.92
CA LYS A 22 -2.81 -6.50 2.26
C LYS A 22 -4.19 -5.88 2.00
N ASN A 23 -4.36 -4.61 2.35
CA ASN A 23 -5.63 -3.90 2.13
C ASN A 23 -5.90 -3.71 0.63
N ALA A 24 -4.91 -3.24 -0.14
CA ALA A 24 -5.05 -3.02 -1.57
C ALA A 24 -5.36 -4.33 -2.31
N GLU A 25 -4.60 -5.38 -2.01
CA GLU A 25 -4.81 -6.71 -2.59
C GLU A 25 -6.19 -7.26 -2.26
N GLY A 26 -6.59 -7.22 -0.98
CA GLY A 26 -7.88 -7.74 -0.53
C GLY A 26 -9.07 -6.99 -1.13
N SER A 27 -9.05 -5.66 -1.08
CA SER A 27 -10.16 -4.85 -1.61
C SER A 27 -10.29 -4.96 -3.13
N LEU A 28 -9.18 -4.95 -3.87
CA LEU A 28 -9.23 -5.06 -5.33
C LEU A 28 -9.56 -6.48 -5.79
N THR A 29 -9.09 -7.52 -5.09
CA THR A 29 -9.43 -8.90 -5.42
C THR A 29 -10.91 -9.18 -5.21
N ALA A 30 -11.48 -8.75 -4.07
CA ALA A 30 -12.91 -8.88 -3.82
C ALA A 30 -13.76 -8.15 -4.88
N GLU A 31 -13.29 -7.00 -5.35
CA GLU A 31 -13.96 -6.25 -6.42
C GLU A 31 -13.86 -6.95 -7.78
N ILE A 32 -12.70 -7.51 -8.12
CA ILE A 32 -12.50 -8.30 -9.34
C ILE A 32 -13.43 -9.52 -9.35
N GLU A 33 -13.46 -10.29 -8.24
CA GLU A 33 -14.34 -11.46 -8.09
C GLU A 33 -15.82 -11.09 -8.26
N ARG A 34 -16.23 -9.96 -7.66
CA ARG A 34 -17.60 -9.44 -7.81
C ARG A 34 -17.94 -9.09 -9.26
N LEU A 35 -16.99 -8.50 -9.99
CA LEU A 35 -17.18 -8.16 -11.41
C LEU A 35 -17.17 -9.40 -12.31
N GLU A 36 -16.36 -10.40 -12.00
CA GLU A 36 -16.34 -11.69 -12.71
C GLU A 36 -17.67 -12.45 -12.54
N ASP A 37 -18.21 -12.51 -11.31
CA ASP A 37 -19.54 -13.09 -11.07
C ASP A 37 -20.64 -12.35 -11.85
N LEU A 38 -20.58 -11.00 -11.84
CA LEU A 38 -21.54 -10.19 -12.59
C LEU A 38 -21.42 -10.41 -14.10
N ALA A 39 -20.20 -10.57 -14.64
CA ALA A 39 -19.97 -10.83 -16.06
C ALA A 39 -20.55 -12.16 -16.53
N GLY A 40 -20.56 -13.18 -15.66
CA GLY A 40 -21.22 -14.46 -15.94
C GLY A 40 -22.73 -14.34 -16.17
N ARG A 41 -23.36 -13.28 -15.64
CA ARG A 41 -24.81 -13.04 -15.70
C ARG A 41 -25.20 -11.85 -16.58
N ASN A 42 -24.26 -10.98 -16.93
CA ASN A 42 -24.49 -9.73 -17.63
C ASN A 42 -23.40 -9.46 -18.67
N SER A 43 -23.75 -9.60 -19.95
CA SER A 43 -22.86 -9.37 -21.09
C SER A 43 -22.41 -7.91 -21.27
N LYS A 44 -22.96 -6.97 -20.49
CA LYS A 44 -22.52 -5.56 -20.48
C LYS A 44 -21.25 -5.34 -19.65
N VAL A 45 -20.83 -6.30 -18.83
CA VAL A 45 -19.56 -6.20 -18.12
C VAL A 45 -18.45 -6.57 -19.09
N SER A 46 -17.54 -5.63 -19.35
CA SER A 46 -16.45 -5.84 -20.29
C SER A 46 -15.33 -6.68 -19.66
N PRO A 47 -14.94 -7.82 -20.25
CA PRO A 47 -13.78 -8.58 -19.81
C PRO A 47 -12.47 -7.76 -19.84
N ALA A 48 -12.38 -6.78 -20.75
CA ALA A 48 -11.21 -5.92 -20.87
C ALA A 48 -11.06 -4.98 -19.67
N GLU A 49 -12.17 -4.52 -19.08
CA GLU A 49 -12.16 -3.66 -17.88
C GLU A 49 -11.72 -4.46 -16.65
N ILE A 50 -12.17 -5.72 -16.52
CA ILE A 50 -11.73 -6.63 -15.46
C ILE A 50 -10.22 -6.89 -15.56
N GLN A 51 -9.71 -7.16 -16.76
CA GLN A 51 -8.27 -7.33 -16.98
C GLN A 51 -7.46 -6.06 -16.68
N ALA A 52 -8.00 -4.88 -17.00
CA ALA A 52 -7.36 -3.62 -16.65
C ALA A 52 -7.28 -3.45 -15.12
N LEU A 53 -8.33 -3.83 -14.39
CA LEU A 53 -8.35 -3.78 -12.93
C LEU A 53 -7.38 -4.77 -12.28
N VAL A 54 -7.25 -5.98 -12.84
CA VAL A 54 -6.25 -6.98 -12.44
C VAL A 54 -4.83 -6.41 -12.59
N ARG A 55 -4.51 -5.84 -13.76
CA ARG A 55 -3.20 -5.21 -13.98
C ARG A 55 -2.94 -4.06 -13.00
N HIS A 56 -3.95 -3.23 -12.77
CA HIS A 56 -3.85 -2.11 -11.85
C HIS A 56 -3.60 -2.57 -10.39
N ARG A 57 -4.26 -3.64 -9.94
CA ARG A 57 -3.98 -4.25 -8.63
C ARG A 57 -2.53 -4.71 -8.54
N ASP A 58 -2.07 -5.46 -9.54
CA ASP A 58 -0.74 -6.05 -9.52
C ASP A 58 0.36 -4.98 -9.56
N GLU A 59 0.17 -3.93 -10.37
CA GLU A 59 1.04 -2.75 -10.39
C GLU A 59 1.04 -2.01 -9.05
N LEU A 60 -0.13 -1.76 -8.48
CA LEU A 60 -0.25 -1.04 -7.20
C LEU A 60 0.42 -1.80 -6.05
N VAL A 61 0.19 -3.11 -5.95
CA VAL A 61 0.82 -3.97 -4.95
C VAL A 61 2.34 -3.95 -5.10
N SER A 62 2.83 -4.04 -6.33
CA SER A 62 4.26 -3.98 -6.63
C SER A 62 4.86 -2.63 -6.20
N LEU A 63 4.24 -1.51 -6.57
CA LEU A 63 4.71 -0.16 -6.21
C LEU A 63 4.69 0.09 -4.70
N LEU A 64 3.63 -0.35 -4.00
CA LEU A 64 3.53 -0.20 -2.55
C LEU A 64 4.67 -0.92 -1.84
N SER A 65 5.04 -2.13 -2.29
CA SER A 65 6.13 -2.91 -1.70
C SER A 65 7.51 -2.22 -1.79
N GLN A 66 7.68 -1.29 -2.75
CA GLN A 66 8.91 -0.56 -3.01
C GLN A 66 8.99 0.78 -2.28
N SER A 67 7.97 1.13 -1.48
CA SER A 67 7.92 2.40 -0.76
C SER A 67 9.10 2.57 0.20
N ARG A 68 9.70 3.76 0.19
CA ARG A 68 10.89 4.09 1.01
C ARG A 68 10.55 5.10 2.09
N LEU A 69 11.11 4.90 3.27
CA LEU A 69 11.09 5.88 4.34
C LEU A 69 12.05 7.04 4.03
N ARG A 70 11.62 8.28 4.26
CA ARG A 70 12.46 9.47 4.17
C ARG A 70 12.24 10.35 5.40
N LEU A 71 13.35 10.80 6.01
CA LEU A 71 13.29 11.82 7.06
C LEU A 71 12.93 13.17 6.43
N ASP A 72 11.78 13.70 6.80
CA ASP A 72 11.26 14.95 6.22
C ASP A 72 11.64 16.18 7.05
N ALA A 73 11.67 16.06 8.38
CA ALA A 73 11.95 17.17 9.29
C ALA A 73 12.68 16.72 10.56
N LEU A 74 13.42 17.65 11.17
CA LEU A 74 14.08 17.47 12.45
C LEU A 74 13.94 18.75 13.30
N ARG A 75 13.56 18.60 14.57
CA ARG A 75 13.50 19.70 15.54
C ARG A 75 14.43 19.40 16.71
N LEU A 76 15.43 20.26 16.90
CA LEU A 76 16.33 20.17 18.06
C LEU A 76 15.66 20.78 19.28
N ILE A 77 15.71 20.07 20.41
CA ILE A 77 15.19 20.55 21.70
C ILE A 77 16.39 20.69 22.65
N TRP A 78 16.59 21.89 23.18
CA TRP A 78 17.61 22.19 24.17
C TRP A 78 16.96 22.60 25.49
N ARG A 79 17.44 22.06 26.61
CA ARG A 79 17.02 22.45 27.95
C ARG A 79 18.21 23.09 28.67
N ALA A 80 18.11 24.37 28.99
CA ALA A 80 19.11 25.05 29.82
C ALA A 80 19.03 24.52 31.27
N PRO A 81 20.18 24.39 31.97
CA PRO A 81 20.19 24.10 33.39
C PRO A 81 19.47 25.22 34.18
N ALA A 82 18.86 24.83 35.31
CA ALA A 82 18.14 25.75 36.20
C ALA A 82 19.10 26.67 36.95
#